data_AF-A0A958J7T1-F1
#
_entry.id   AF-A0A958J7T1-F1
#
_cell.length_a   1.000
_cell.length_b   1.000
_cell.length_c   1.000
_cell.angle_alpha   90.00
_cell.angle_beta   90.00
_cell.angle_gamma   90.00
#
_symmetry.space_group_name_H-M   'P 1'
#
loop_
_entity.id
_entity.type
_entity.pdbx_description
1 polymer ?
#
loop_
_entity_poly.entity_id
_entity_poly.type
_entity_poly.pdbx_seq_one_letter_code
_entity_poly.pdbx_strand_id
1 'polypeptide(L)'
;EAWLRLNLAGESQVTLAFWWKEFGDETHTQDGVYFSDDDGASFVKVQALNGQSYTNNTWQQFTLDLDALASANGLSLSGTFVVKFQQYDNYPIATDGFAFDDISVTGGGGGGPSYITAESEPNGTSASANGPVGSGVNVSGTISSSSDDDWYY
;
A
#
# COMPACT_ATOMS: atom_id res chain seq x y z
N GLU A 1 -19.46 7.66 -5.11
CA GLU A 1 -18.19 7.41 -4.36
C GLU A 1 -18.47 6.73 -3.01
N ALA A 2 -17.46 6.11 -2.42
CA ALA A 2 -17.49 5.52 -1.07
C ALA A 2 -16.10 5.62 -0.42
N TRP A 3 -16.04 5.81 0.90
CA TRP A 3 -14.79 6.02 1.65
C TRP A 3 -14.62 4.96 2.73
N LEU A 4 -13.42 4.38 2.80
CA LEU A 4 -12.98 3.46 3.84
C LEU A 4 -11.91 4.17 4.69
N ARG A 5 -12.26 4.52 5.93
CA ARG A 5 -11.34 5.13 6.89
C ARG A 5 -10.61 4.05 7.68
N LEU A 6 -9.29 4.19 7.81
CA LEU A 6 -8.39 3.21 8.39
C LEU A 6 -7.43 3.90 9.35
N ASN A 7 -7.12 3.24 10.46
CA ASN A 7 -5.94 3.60 11.25
C ASN A 7 -4.79 2.70 10.80
N LEU A 8 -3.85 3.28 10.07
CA LEU A 8 -2.64 2.59 9.58
C LEU A 8 -1.37 3.10 10.26
N ALA A 9 -1.51 3.87 11.34
CA ALA A 9 -0.37 4.45 12.04
C ALA A 9 0.54 3.34 12.60
N GLY A 10 1.81 3.36 12.21
CA GLY A 10 2.80 2.38 12.65
C GLY A 10 2.81 1.08 11.84
N GLU A 11 1.92 0.91 10.86
CA GLU A 11 2.03 -0.17 9.88
C GLU A 11 3.19 0.12 8.90
N SER A 12 3.80 -0.94 8.40
CA SER A 12 4.90 -0.88 7.43
C SER A 12 4.70 -1.74 6.20
N GLN A 13 3.70 -2.62 6.21
CA GLN A 13 3.28 -3.45 5.08
C GLN A 13 1.77 -3.59 5.10
N VAL A 14 1.10 -3.04 4.08
CA VAL A 14 -0.35 -3.03 3.98
C VAL A 14 -0.75 -3.38 2.56
N THR A 15 -1.56 -4.42 2.42
CA THR A 15 -2.16 -4.79 1.13
C THR A 15 -3.64 -4.43 1.14
N LEU A 16 -4.09 -3.78 0.07
CA LEU A 16 -5.51 -3.57 -0.22
C LEU A 16 -5.92 -4.49 -1.37
N ALA A 17 -6.91 -5.34 -1.16
CA ALA A 17 -7.51 -6.16 -2.20
C ALA A 17 -9.02 -5.93 -2.30
N PHE A 18 -9.55 -5.97 -3.51
CA PHE A 18 -10.98 -5.84 -3.76
C PHE A 18 -11.36 -6.44 -5.12
N TRP A 19 -12.62 -6.82 -5.27
CA TRP A 19 -13.24 -7.04 -6.57
C TRP A 19 -13.89 -5.76 -7.06
N TRP A 20 -13.78 -5.51 -8.36
CA TRP A 20 -14.45 -4.42 -9.06
C TRP A 20 -15.12 -4.95 -10.31
N LYS A 21 -16.32 -4.46 -10.59
CA LYS A 21 -17.07 -4.73 -11.81
C LYS A 21 -17.55 -3.41 -12.38
N GLU A 22 -17.35 -3.22 -13.67
CA GLU A 22 -17.98 -2.16 -14.47
C GLU A 22 -19.21 -2.70 -15.21
N PHE A 23 -20.19 -1.81 -15.45
CA PHE A 23 -21.48 -2.14 -16.06
C PHE A 23 -21.70 -1.50 -17.45
N GLY A 24 -20.65 -0.97 -18.08
CA GLY A 24 -20.71 -0.25 -19.36
C GLY A 24 -20.48 1.25 -19.28
N ASP A 25 -19.95 1.71 -18.15
CA ASP A 25 -19.59 3.09 -17.83
C ASP A 25 -18.55 3.68 -18.80
N GLU A 26 -18.72 4.95 -19.18
CA GLU A 26 -17.69 5.69 -19.90
C GLU A 26 -16.48 5.97 -19.02
N THR A 27 -15.26 5.75 -19.54
CA THR A 27 -14.05 6.02 -18.75
C THR A 27 -13.91 7.53 -18.49
N HIS A 28 -13.93 7.92 -17.22
CA HIS A 28 -13.64 9.27 -16.78
C HIS A 28 -12.28 9.38 -16.09
N THR A 29 -11.65 10.54 -16.20
CA THR A 29 -10.37 10.82 -15.51
C THR A 29 -10.49 10.82 -14.00
N GLN A 30 -11.70 10.74 -13.46
CA GLN A 30 -12.02 10.74 -12.05
C GLN A 30 -12.24 9.33 -11.50
N ASP A 31 -12.37 8.32 -12.37
CA ASP A 31 -12.60 6.94 -11.94
C ASP A 31 -11.32 6.33 -11.40
N GLY A 32 -11.44 5.74 -10.21
CA GLY A 32 -10.26 5.20 -9.55
C GLY A 32 -10.40 4.94 -8.07
N VAL A 33 -9.29 4.43 -7.55
CA VAL A 33 -9.00 4.37 -6.12
C VAL A 33 -8.05 5.51 -5.78
N TYR A 34 -8.36 6.20 -4.69
CA TYR A 34 -7.61 7.34 -4.19
C TYR A 34 -7.24 7.14 -2.74
N PHE A 35 -6.10 7.68 -2.35
CA PHE A 35 -5.63 7.71 -0.97
C PHE A 35 -5.61 9.14 -0.43
N SER A 36 -5.79 9.26 0.87
CA SER A 36 -5.67 10.47 1.66
C SER A 36 -5.04 10.10 3.00
N ASP A 37 -4.05 10.86 3.45
CA ASP A 37 -3.46 10.72 4.78
C ASP A 37 -3.91 11.83 5.75
N ASP A 38 -4.79 12.72 5.29
CA ASP A 38 -5.25 13.95 5.96
C ASP A 38 -6.77 13.96 6.24
N ASP A 39 -7.33 12.79 6.56
CA ASP A 39 -8.75 12.60 6.92
C ASP A 39 -9.75 12.94 5.79
N GLY A 40 -9.27 12.95 4.55
CA GLY A 40 -10.05 13.25 3.34
C GLY A 40 -10.07 14.73 2.95
N ALA A 41 -9.16 15.55 3.48
CA ALA A 41 -9.03 16.95 3.07
C ALA A 41 -8.43 17.06 1.65
N SER A 42 -7.53 16.15 1.28
CA SER A 42 -7.01 16.00 -0.08
C SER A 42 -6.92 14.53 -0.49
N PHE A 43 -6.92 14.25 -1.79
CA PHE A 43 -6.87 12.89 -2.33
C PHE A 43 -5.89 12.79 -3.50
N VAL A 44 -5.12 11.71 -3.53
CA VAL A 44 -4.23 11.35 -4.65
C VAL A 44 -4.73 10.07 -5.30
N LYS A 45 -4.87 10.05 -6.64
CA LYS A 45 -5.24 8.84 -7.37
C LYS A 45 -4.07 7.87 -7.38
N VAL A 46 -4.30 6.63 -6.97
CA VAL A 46 -3.28 5.57 -6.95
C VAL A 46 -3.59 4.42 -7.91
N GLN A 47 -4.85 4.24 -8.30
CA GLN A 47 -5.27 3.26 -9.30
C GLN A 47 -6.36 3.86 -10.18
N ALA A 48 -6.16 3.88 -11.50
CA ALA A 48 -7.22 4.22 -12.45
C ALA A 48 -8.13 3.02 -12.69
N LEU A 49 -9.44 3.25 -12.74
CA LEU A 49 -10.43 2.21 -13.06
C LEU A 49 -11.06 2.54 -14.41
N ASN A 50 -10.35 2.18 -15.48
CA ASN A 50 -10.75 2.53 -16.85
C ASN A 50 -11.74 1.50 -17.39
N GLY A 51 -13.05 1.67 -17.10
CA GLY A 51 -14.13 0.76 -17.49
C GLY A 51 -13.98 0.18 -18.90
N GLN A 52 -13.81 1.06 -19.89
CA GLN A 52 -13.72 0.69 -21.32
C GLN A 52 -12.51 -0.20 -21.69
N SER A 53 -11.53 -0.37 -20.80
CA SER A 53 -10.41 -1.30 -20.99
C SER A 53 -10.69 -2.71 -20.48
N TYR A 54 -11.86 -2.94 -19.88
CA TYR A 54 -12.28 -4.21 -19.31
C TYR A 54 -13.54 -4.73 -20.02
N THR A 55 -13.90 -5.97 -19.69
CA THR A 55 -15.13 -6.57 -20.18
C THR A 55 -16.27 -6.24 -19.22
N ASN A 56 -17.30 -5.57 -19.73
CA ASN A 56 -18.48 -5.21 -18.96
C ASN A 56 -19.08 -6.42 -18.25
N ASN A 57 -19.68 -6.17 -17.09
CA ASN A 57 -20.38 -7.17 -16.28
C ASN A 57 -19.51 -8.35 -15.83
N THR A 58 -18.18 -8.18 -15.82
CA THR A 58 -17.21 -9.18 -15.35
C THR A 58 -16.47 -8.67 -14.11
N TRP A 59 -16.41 -9.48 -13.06
CA TRP A 59 -15.65 -9.15 -11.86
C TRP A 59 -14.15 -9.27 -12.11
N GLN A 60 -13.40 -8.25 -11.72
CA GLN A 60 -11.93 -8.15 -11.81
C GLN A 60 -11.37 -7.98 -10.40
N GLN A 61 -10.34 -8.74 -10.06
CA GLN A 61 -9.67 -8.61 -8.77
C GLN A 61 -8.50 -7.64 -8.90
N PHE A 62 -8.41 -6.70 -7.97
CA PHE A 62 -7.24 -5.85 -7.77
C PHE A 62 -6.59 -6.19 -6.43
N THR A 63 -5.27 -6.25 -6.45
CA THR A 63 -4.43 -6.36 -5.26
C THR A 63 -3.37 -5.27 -5.37
N LEU A 64 -3.44 -4.31 -4.46
CA LEU A 64 -2.60 -3.13 -4.42
C LEU A 64 -1.69 -3.20 -3.19
N ASP A 65 -0.40 -2.97 -3.42
CA ASP A 65 0.58 -2.69 -2.36
C ASP A 65 0.33 -1.26 -1.86
N LEU A 66 -0.47 -1.13 -0.80
CA LEU A 66 -0.99 0.15 -0.34
C LEU A 66 0.13 1.02 0.23
N ASP A 67 1.04 0.43 1.01
CA ASP A 67 2.15 1.18 1.61
C ASP A 67 3.16 1.66 0.56
N ALA A 68 3.52 0.82 -0.41
CA ALA A 68 4.39 1.24 -1.50
C ALA A 68 3.73 2.32 -2.36
N LEU A 69 2.43 2.20 -2.66
CA LEU A 69 1.69 3.21 -3.42
C LEU A 69 1.56 4.53 -2.67
N ALA A 70 1.31 4.48 -1.36
CA ALA A 70 1.26 5.68 -0.52
C ALA A 70 2.63 6.40 -0.53
N SER A 71 3.71 5.66 -0.27
CA SER A 71 5.08 6.19 -0.26
C SER A 71 5.49 6.78 -1.62
N ALA A 72 5.20 6.07 -2.73
CA ALA A 72 5.49 6.54 -4.08
C ALA A 72 4.73 7.82 -4.46
N ASN A 73 3.60 8.09 -3.82
CA ASN A 73 2.79 9.29 -4.01
C ASN A 73 3.00 10.36 -2.91
N GLY A 74 4.01 10.18 -2.04
CA GLY A 74 4.35 11.13 -0.98
C GLY A 74 3.34 11.18 0.18
N LEU A 75 2.51 10.15 0.34
CA LEU A 75 1.56 10.02 1.43
C LEU A 75 2.16 9.18 2.56
N SER A 76 1.78 9.49 3.80
CA SER A 76 2.15 8.71 4.98
C SER A 76 1.02 7.80 5.45
N LEU A 77 1.34 6.63 5.99
CA LEU A 77 0.34 5.81 6.67
C LEU A 77 -0.03 6.47 8.01
N SER A 78 -1.21 7.09 8.05
CA SER A 78 -1.68 7.88 9.20
C SER A 78 -2.78 7.16 9.98
N GLY A 79 -3.10 7.69 11.16
CA GLY A 79 -4.24 7.23 11.96
C GLY A 79 -5.61 7.62 11.38
N THR A 80 -5.61 8.44 10.34
CA THR A 80 -6.78 9.00 9.66
C THR A 80 -6.71 8.75 8.15
N PHE A 81 -6.10 7.63 7.75
CA PHE A 81 -5.93 7.29 6.34
C PHE A 81 -7.28 6.95 5.70
N VAL A 82 -7.52 7.40 4.48
CA VAL A 82 -8.77 7.15 3.75
C VAL A 82 -8.48 6.55 2.38
N VAL A 83 -9.09 5.39 2.11
CA VAL A 83 -9.20 4.83 0.76
C VAL A 83 -10.55 5.24 0.19
N LYS A 84 -10.56 5.99 -0.91
CA LYS A 84 -11.77 6.39 -1.62
C LYS A 84 -11.90 5.59 -2.91
N PHE A 85 -13.07 4.96 -3.08
CA PHE A 85 -13.51 4.32 -4.30
C PHE A 85 -14.43 5.27 -5.05
N GLN A 86 -14.00 5.73 -6.21
CA GLN A 86 -14.70 6.76 -6.95
C GLN A 86 -15.10 6.26 -8.33
N GLN A 87 -16.38 6.47 -8.63
CA GLN A 87 -16.95 6.50 -9.96
C GLN A 87 -17.47 7.93 -10.17
N TYR A 88 -17.25 8.47 -11.37
CA TYR A 88 -17.73 9.78 -11.78
C TYR A 88 -18.61 9.61 -13.00
N ASP A 89 -19.92 9.54 -12.78
CA ASP A 89 -20.91 9.72 -13.82
C ASP A 89 -22.29 10.06 -13.22
N ASN A 90 -23.32 10.17 -14.06
CA ASN A 90 -24.69 10.49 -13.68
C ASN A 90 -25.69 9.33 -13.88
N TYR A 91 -25.27 8.18 -14.42
CA TYR A 91 -26.12 7.01 -14.60
C TYR A 91 -25.85 5.90 -13.57
N PRO A 92 -26.90 5.22 -13.07
CA PRO A 92 -26.75 4.15 -12.09
C PRO A 92 -26.60 2.77 -12.73
N ILE A 93 -26.17 1.80 -11.91
CA ILE A 93 -26.27 0.36 -12.21
C ILE A 93 -27.71 -0.03 -12.59
N ALA A 94 -27.94 -1.04 -13.44
CA ALA A 94 -27.01 -2.07 -13.90
C ALA A 94 -26.53 -1.92 -15.36
N THR A 95 -26.77 -0.78 -15.99
CA THR A 95 -26.28 -0.50 -17.36
C THR A 95 -25.07 0.43 -17.38
N ASP A 96 -24.63 0.88 -16.21
CA ASP A 96 -23.62 1.91 -16.01
C ASP A 96 -23.03 1.82 -14.59
N GLY A 97 -21.95 2.55 -14.32
CA GLY A 97 -21.30 2.65 -13.04
C GLY A 97 -20.47 1.43 -12.64
N PHE A 98 -20.12 1.38 -11.35
CA PHE A 98 -19.25 0.37 -10.75
C PHE A 98 -19.91 -0.36 -9.57
N ALA A 99 -19.50 -1.60 -9.37
CA ALA A 99 -19.66 -2.31 -8.11
C ALA A 99 -18.28 -2.70 -7.55
N PHE A 100 -18.18 -2.71 -6.22
CA PHE A 100 -17.02 -3.17 -5.48
C PHE A 100 -17.47 -4.26 -4.50
N ASP A 101 -16.68 -5.30 -4.32
CA ASP A 101 -16.97 -6.41 -3.40
C ASP A 101 -15.68 -7.03 -2.82
N ASP A 102 -15.83 -7.85 -1.77
CA ASP A 102 -14.75 -8.44 -0.95
C ASP A 102 -13.57 -7.49 -0.70
N ILE A 103 -13.86 -6.25 -0.30
CA ILE A 103 -12.83 -5.28 0.06
C ILE A 103 -12.15 -5.78 1.34
N SER A 104 -10.84 -5.98 1.27
CA SER A 104 -10.00 -6.40 2.38
C SER A 104 -8.75 -5.55 2.47
N VAL A 105 -8.40 -5.18 3.70
CA VAL A 105 -7.12 -4.54 4.01
C VAL A 105 -6.42 -5.47 4.99
N THR A 106 -5.26 -5.97 4.60
CA THR A 106 -4.46 -6.87 5.43
C THR A 106 -3.15 -6.20 5.76
N GLY A 107 -2.93 -5.95 7.04
CA GLY A 107 -1.60 -5.65 7.56
C GLY A 107 -0.77 -6.91 7.52
N GLY A 108 0.35 -6.87 6.81
CA GLY A 108 1.36 -7.92 6.83
C GLY A 108 2.21 -7.79 8.08
N GLY A 109 1.63 -8.04 9.27
CA GLY A 109 2.32 -8.09 10.56
C GLY A 109 3.60 -7.24 10.66
N GLY A 110 3.47 -5.92 10.53
CA GLY A 110 4.56 -4.97 10.70
C GLY A 110 4.53 -4.35 12.08
N GLY A 111 4.53 -5.18 13.14
CA GLY A 111 4.70 -4.69 14.49
C GLY A 111 6.13 -4.20 14.70
N GLY A 112 6.33 -2.89 14.81
CA GLY A 112 7.60 -2.32 15.25
C GLY A 112 8.59 -1.90 14.14
N PRO A 113 9.71 -1.28 14.54
CA PRO A 113 10.65 -0.58 13.65
C PRO A 113 11.17 -1.46 12.52
N SER A 114 11.40 -0.87 11.35
CA SER A 114 12.00 -1.53 10.17
C SER A 114 13.26 -2.29 10.57
N TYR A 115 13.22 -3.61 10.41
CA TYR A 115 14.31 -4.50 10.78
C TYR A 115 15.31 -4.66 9.62
N ILE A 116 16.60 -4.87 9.93
CA ILE A 116 17.60 -5.16 8.90
C ILE A 116 17.35 -6.53 8.24
N THR A 117 17.33 -6.59 6.91
CA THR A 117 17.10 -7.83 6.13
C THR A 117 18.35 -8.36 5.42
N ALA A 118 19.39 -7.54 5.29
CA ALA A 118 20.73 -7.93 4.84
C ALA A 118 21.75 -6.85 5.26
N GLU A 119 22.99 -7.26 5.49
CA GLU A 119 24.14 -6.35 5.66
C GLU A 119 24.69 -5.96 4.28
N SER A 120 24.92 -4.65 4.07
CA SER A 120 25.37 -4.09 2.78
C SER A 120 26.61 -3.20 2.88
N GLU A 121 27.24 -3.12 4.05
CA GLU A 121 28.28 -2.12 4.35
C GLU A 121 29.71 -2.70 4.32
N PRO A 122 30.75 -1.86 4.21
CA PRO A 122 32.14 -2.31 4.32
C PRO A 122 32.56 -2.61 5.77
N ASN A 123 33.26 -3.72 6.02
CA ASN A 123 33.77 -4.12 7.35
C ASN A 123 34.52 -2.98 8.07
N GLY A 124 34.26 -2.81 9.37
CA GLY A 124 35.09 -2.02 10.30
C GLY A 124 34.60 -0.61 10.64
N THR A 125 33.30 -0.28 10.48
CA THR A 125 32.75 0.99 10.99
C THR A 125 31.46 0.78 11.79
N SER A 126 31.31 1.49 12.92
CA SER A 126 30.13 1.44 13.80
C SER A 126 28.97 2.36 13.34
N ALA A 127 29.08 2.94 12.15
CA ALA A 127 28.28 4.10 11.75
C ALA A 127 26.98 3.78 11.00
N SER A 128 26.68 2.52 10.68
CA SER A 128 25.53 2.20 9.81
C SER A 128 24.96 0.81 10.05
N ALA A 129 24.23 0.64 11.15
CA ALA A 129 23.22 -0.42 11.21
C ALA A 129 21.96 0.10 10.49
N ASN A 130 21.45 -0.66 9.51
CA ASN A 130 20.24 -0.31 8.73
C ASN A 130 18.92 -0.48 9.53
N GLY A 131 18.97 -0.44 10.86
CA GLY A 131 17.84 -0.63 11.76
C GLY A 131 18.01 -1.81 12.74
N PRO A 132 17.03 -2.02 13.63
CA PRO A 132 17.08 -3.06 14.65
C PRO A 132 16.98 -4.52 14.13
N VAL A 133 17.45 -5.52 14.88
CA VAL A 133 17.28 -6.96 14.59
C VAL A 133 15.86 -7.37 14.94
N GLY A 134 15.14 -7.86 13.94
CA GLY A 134 13.73 -8.27 14.08
C GLY A 134 13.54 -9.65 14.71
N SER A 135 12.35 -9.85 15.29
CA SER A 135 11.96 -11.16 15.80
C SER A 135 11.90 -12.19 14.68
N GLY A 136 12.67 -13.29 14.79
CA GLY A 136 12.71 -14.35 13.79
C GLY A 136 13.61 -14.06 12.58
N VAL A 137 14.39 -12.97 12.61
CA VAL A 137 15.36 -12.65 11.56
C VAL A 137 16.69 -13.35 11.85
N ASN A 138 17.15 -14.14 10.89
CA ASN A 138 18.52 -14.66 10.92
C ASN A 138 19.46 -13.57 10.39
N VAL A 139 20.30 -13.05 11.27
CA VAL A 139 21.39 -12.15 10.92
C VAL A 139 22.67 -12.95 10.85
N SER A 140 23.42 -12.81 9.75
CA SER A 140 24.71 -13.50 9.57
C SER A 140 25.73 -12.54 8.95
N GLY A 141 26.88 -12.40 9.61
CA GLY A 141 28.05 -11.67 9.13
C GLY A 141 29.30 -12.57 9.11
N THR A 142 30.37 -12.12 8.47
CA THR A 142 31.64 -12.85 8.41
C THR A 142 32.69 -12.11 9.22
N ILE A 143 33.08 -12.67 10.37
CA ILE A 143 34.23 -12.18 11.15
C ILE A 143 35.52 -12.67 10.48
N SER A 144 36.17 -11.77 9.76
CA SER A 144 37.29 -12.07 8.87
C SER A 144 38.66 -11.67 9.44
N SER A 145 38.70 -10.91 10.54
CA SER A 145 39.93 -10.46 11.19
C SER A 145 39.80 -10.32 12.71
N SER A 146 40.91 -10.19 13.43
CA SER A 146 40.94 -9.97 14.89
C SER A 146 40.53 -8.56 15.32
N SER A 147 40.18 -7.69 14.38
CA SER A 147 39.72 -6.31 14.58
C SER A 147 38.37 -6.05 13.90
N ASP A 148 37.68 -7.13 13.50
CA ASP A 148 36.40 -7.06 12.82
C ASP A 148 35.28 -6.95 13.87
N ASP A 149 34.51 -5.86 13.81
CA ASP A 149 33.44 -5.54 14.75
C ASP A 149 32.15 -5.29 13.96
N ASP A 150 31.23 -6.26 13.98
CA ASP A 150 29.90 -6.14 13.39
C ASP A 150 28.88 -5.69 14.45
N TRP A 151 28.23 -4.55 14.25
CA TRP A 151 27.23 -4.02 15.18
C TRP A 151 25.83 -4.18 14.62
N TYR A 152 25.01 -4.96 15.32
CA TYR A 152 23.58 -5.10 15.08
C TYR A 152 22.85 -4.52 16.30
N TYR A 153 21.97 -3.54 16.09
CA TYR A 153 21.03 -3.06 17.11
C TYR A 153 19.68 -3.70 16.90
#